data_AF-A0A3M7GB54-F1
#
_entry.id   AF-A0A3M7GB54-F1
#
_cell.length_a   1.000
_cell.length_b   1.000
_cell.length_c   1.000
_cell.angle_alpha   90.00
_cell.angle_beta   90.00
_cell.angle_gamma   90.00
#
_symmetry.space_group_name_H-M   'P 1'
#
loop_
_entity.id
_entity.type
_entity.pdbx_description
1 polymer ?
#
loop_
_entity_poly.entity_id
_entity_poly.type
_entity_poly.pdbx_seq_one_letter_code
_entity_poly.pdbx_strand_id
1 'polypeptide(L)'
;MDGDLLRRLPPSKTASNLNGIISLRPDLEEDLLSSVDVALTVKRCSQTGRDYLCCDYNRDGSSYRSPWSNAFEPPIDPEDAAELIPGGRVRRMEENLNAAVDVYRELYYEGGTSSAYLWALDDGFAGVVLFKKTASAGTSAGKGGWDSIHVLEVNEATTKRSAHYKLTSTVILDLGLSSQSVDSLDLAGNLTRQAQADLSLSGFRDSEVEQQHVVNIGRMVEDMETRMRNLLQEVYFGKAKDVVGDLRSIQPLSEAEKERAAHRDMDNSPLTKLSAELRNEIYHLVLYSPKGFNIIYIGNILFDDKVLRNENQQAHPLALTATCKALRTETLQLFYALNTFTIKFRHFDLLEDVFGVFRDRIGDDCVRALRHVFAECYHSIVVFKPPRGVPEEVAQREWMFCRVEIVLNPGPSPLQPKIRILDESKGIMNPS
;
A
#
# COMPACT_ATOMS: atom_id res chain seq x y z
N MET A 1 -6.52 -5.89 33.17
CA MET A 1 -5.57 -4.77 32.89
C MET A 1 -4.30 -5.29 32.21
N ASP A 2 -4.13 -6.60 32.12
CA ASP A 2 -2.84 -7.27 31.88
C ASP A 2 -2.45 -7.35 30.40
N GLY A 3 -3.43 -7.28 29.48
CA GLY A 3 -3.17 -7.21 28.04
C GLY A 3 -2.44 -5.94 27.57
N ASP A 4 -2.44 -4.85 28.35
CA ASP A 4 -1.71 -3.62 27.98
C ASP A 4 -0.19 -3.79 28.07
N LEU A 5 0.29 -4.67 28.96
CA LEU A 5 1.73 -4.91 29.12
C LEU A 5 2.32 -5.58 27.88
N LEU A 6 1.67 -6.64 27.39
CA LEU A 6 2.12 -7.39 26.21
C LEU A 6 2.03 -6.57 24.91
N ARG A 7 1.21 -5.51 24.89
CA ARG A 7 1.18 -4.52 23.80
C ARG A 7 2.36 -3.55 23.80
N ARG A 8 3.10 -3.45 24.91
CA ARG A 8 4.23 -2.52 25.09
C ARG A 8 5.58 -3.22 25.11
N LEU A 9 5.61 -4.49 25.51
CA LEU A 9 6.84 -5.28 25.51
C LEU A 9 7.26 -5.63 24.07
N PRO A 10 8.56 -5.89 23.84
CA PRO A 10 9.04 -6.26 22.51
C PRO A 10 8.30 -7.49 21.95
N PRO A 11 7.66 -7.37 20.77
CA PRO A 11 6.82 -8.43 20.21
C PRO A 11 7.61 -9.70 19.84
N SER A 12 8.89 -9.57 19.51
CA SER A 12 9.80 -10.71 19.30
C SER A 12 10.00 -11.58 20.55
N LYS A 13 9.64 -11.08 21.74
CA LYS A 13 9.76 -11.80 23.02
C LYS A 13 8.41 -12.21 23.62
N THR A 14 7.30 -12.12 22.87
CA THR A 14 5.94 -12.35 23.38
C THR A 14 5.81 -13.68 24.12
N ALA A 15 6.31 -14.79 23.56
CA ALA A 15 6.24 -16.11 24.22
C ALA A 15 6.99 -16.16 25.57
N SER A 16 8.18 -15.55 25.65
CA SER A 16 8.95 -15.49 26.90
C SER A 16 8.27 -14.60 27.93
N ASN A 17 7.75 -13.46 27.49
CA ASN A 17 7.01 -12.53 28.35
C ASN A 17 5.74 -13.17 28.90
N LEU A 18 4.99 -13.89 28.06
CA LEU A 18 3.78 -14.62 28.45
C LEU A 18 4.08 -15.66 29.53
N ASN A 19 5.08 -16.52 29.30
CA ASN A 19 5.50 -17.52 30.30
C ASN A 19 5.97 -16.88 31.61
N GLY A 20 6.67 -15.73 31.53
CA GLY A 20 7.07 -14.97 32.70
C GLY A 20 5.88 -14.43 33.49
N ILE A 21 4.85 -13.92 32.82
CA ILE A 21 3.62 -13.42 33.46
C ILE A 21 2.85 -14.58 34.09
N ILE A 22 2.68 -15.70 33.38
CA ILE A 22 2.03 -16.91 33.90
C ILE A 22 2.76 -17.42 35.15
N SER A 23 4.09 -17.44 35.14
CA SER A 23 4.89 -17.84 36.30
C SER A 23 4.69 -16.93 37.52
N LEU A 24 4.40 -15.65 37.30
CA LEU A 24 4.13 -14.68 38.36
C LEU A 24 2.67 -14.70 38.84
N ARG A 25 1.74 -14.99 37.94
CA ARG A 25 0.29 -15.04 38.17
C ARG A 25 -0.32 -16.26 37.47
N PRO A 26 -0.18 -17.46 38.05
CA PRO A 26 -0.71 -18.69 37.45
C PRO A 26 -2.23 -18.68 37.32
N ASP A 27 -2.92 -17.90 38.15
CA ASP A 27 -4.36 -17.71 38.10
C ASP A 27 -4.86 -17.01 36.81
N LEU A 28 -3.97 -16.38 36.05
CA LEU A 28 -4.28 -15.74 34.77
C LEU A 28 -3.91 -16.61 33.56
N GLU A 29 -3.42 -17.84 33.76
CA GLU A 29 -2.91 -18.69 32.68
C GLU A 29 -3.92 -18.92 31.56
N GLU A 30 -5.13 -19.33 31.92
CA GLU A 30 -6.20 -19.63 30.95
C GLU A 30 -6.60 -18.39 30.14
N ASP A 31 -6.87 -17.27 30.83
CA ASP A 31 -7.24 -15.99 30.21
C ASP A 31 -6.14 -15.44 29.30
N LEU A 32 -4.86 -15.61 29.68
CA LEU A 32 -3.73 -15.10 28.92
C LEU A 32 -3.47 -15.96 27.68
N LEU A 33 -3.50 -17.28 27.81
CA LEU A 33 -3.35 -18.19 26.67
C LEU A 33 -4.52 -18.03 25.67
N SER A 34 -5.73 -17.75 26.15
CA SER A 34 -6.89 -17.54 25.25
C SER A 34 -6.90 -16.16 24.57
N SER A 35 -6.15 -15.17 25.08
CA SER A 35 -6.22 -13.78 24.61
C SER A 35 -4.95 -13.27 23.92
N VAL A 36 -3.83 -13.98 24.05
CA VAL A 36 -2.53 -13.55 23.55
C VAL A 36 -2.03 -14.53 22.49
N ASP A 37 -2.06 -14.09 21.24
CA ASP A 37 -1.45 -14.82 20.15
C ASP A 37 0.08 -14.80 20.24
N VAL A 38 0.69 -15.99 20.15
CA VAL A 38 2.14 -16.18 20.06
C VAL A 38 2.54 -16.72 18.69
N ALA A 39 3.82 -16.56 18.33
CA ALA A 39 4.36 -17.07 17.08
C ALA A 39 4.14 -18.59 16.95
N LEU A 40 3.69 -19.02 15.77
CA LEU A 40 3.31 -20.41 15.52
C LEU A 40 4.55 -21.31 15.48
N THR A 41 4.40 -22.53 16.01
CA THR A 41 5.44 -23.57 15.95
C THR A 41 5.05 -24.68 14.97
N VAL A 42 6.05 -25.29 14.33
CA VAL A 42 5.85 -26.37 13.36
C VAL A 42 6.20 -27.70 14.03
N LYS A 43 5.31 -28.69 13.90
CA LYS A 43 5.59 -30.09 14.22
C LYS A 43 5.37 -30.95 12.98
N ARG A 44 5.95 -32.14 12.97
CA ARG A 44 5.78 -33.12 11.89
C ARG A 44 4.96 -34.30 12.37
N CYS A 45 3.84 -34.56 11.70
CA CYS A 45 2.96 -35.68 12.01
C CYS A 45 3.71 -36.99 11.79
N SER A 46 3.81 -37.81 12.83
CA SER A 46 4.55 -39.08 12.79
C SER A 46 3.90 -40.10 11.83
N GLN A 47 2.57 -40.07 11.71
CA GLN A 47 1.81 -41.04 10.90
C GLN A 47 1.78 -40.69 9.42
N THR A 48 1.66 -39.40 9.08
CA THR A 48 1.52 -38.96 7.68
C THR A 48 2.79 -38.35 7.11
N GLY A 49 3.77 -38.01 7.95
CA GLY A 49 5.02 -37.36 7.55
C GLY A 49 4.85 -35.90 7.10
N ARG A 50 3.66 -35.32 7.26
CA ARG A 50 3.33 -33.93 6.90
C ARG A 50 3.52 -32.98 8.08
N ASP A 51 4.00 -31.77 7.79
CA ASP A 51 4.14 -30.72 8.79
C ASP A 51 2.78 -30.10 9.13
N TYR A 52 2.60 -29.65 10.38
CA TYR A 52 1.41 -28.95 10.86
C TYR A 52 1.78 -27.88 11.87
N LEU A 53 0.89 -26.90 12.03
CA LEU A 53 1.08 -25.75 12.91
C LEU A 53 0.43 -25.98 14.28
N CYS A 54 1.14 -25.54 15.31
CA CYS A 54 0.76 -25.70 16.70
C CYS A 54 0.40 -24.34 17.29
N CYS A 55 -0.78 -24.29 17.90
CA CYS A 55 -1.35 -23.17 18.63
C CYS A 55 -2.16 -23.71 19.82
N ASP A 56 -2.74 -22.84 20.65
CA ASP A 56 -3.50 -23.31 21.82
C ASP A 56 -4.80 -24.02 21.43
N TYR A 57 -5.40 -23.71 20.27
CA TYR A 57 -6.64 -24.34 19.79
C TYR A 57 -6.50 -25.82 19.37
N ASN A 58 -5.27 -26.32 19.17
CA ASN A 58 -5.03 -27.73 18.88
C ASN A 58 -4.15 -28.40 19.94
N ARG A 59 -4.07 -27.78 21.12
CA ARG A 59 -3.19 -28.21 22.21
C ARG A 59 -4.03 -28.78 23.35
N ASP A 60 -3.48 -29.83 23.96
CA ASP A 60 -3.89 -30.31 25.27
C ASP A 60 -2.64 -30.62 26.10
N GLY A 61 -2.45 -29.90 27.21
CA GLY A 61 -1.22 -29.96 27.99
C GLY A 61 0.05 -29.70 27.16
N SER A 62 0.85 -30.74 26.90
CA SER A 62 2.05 -30.69 26.04
C SER A 62 1.86 -31.32 24.65
N SER A 63 0.67 -31.86 24.42
CA SER A 63 0.31 -32.64 23.24
C SER A 63 -0.45 -31.78 22.25
N TYR A 64 -0.27 -32.07 20.96
CA TYR A 64 -0.91 -31.30 19.89
C TYR A 64 -1.57 -32.23 18.89
N ARG A 65 -2.81 -31.90 18.50
CA ARG A 65 -3.57 -32.67 17.51
C ARG A 65 -3.08 -32.34 16.11
N SER A 66 -2.69 -33.36 15.37
CA SER A 66 -2.37 -33.25 13.94
C SER A 66 -3.66 -33.19 13.11
N PRO A 67 -3.79 -32.23 12.16
CA PRO A 67 -4.97 -32.15 11.31
C PRO A 67 -5.00 -33.30 10.29
N TRP A 68 -3.87 -33.96 10.06
CA TRP A 68 -3.72 -35.02 9.06
C TRP A 68 -4.12 -36.39 9.58
N SER A 69 -3.65 -36.77 10.77
CA SER A 69 -3.97 -38.05 11.41
C SER A 69 -5.15 -37.96 12.37
N ASN A 70 -5.55 -36.75 12.75
CA ASN A 70 -6.52 -36.47 13.81
C ASN A 70 -6.11 -36.96 15.20
N ALA A 71 -4.82 -37.30 15.40
CA ALA A 71 -4.30 -37.83 16.66
C ALA A 71 -3.42 -36.79 17.38
N PHE A 72 -3.42 -36.84 18.70
CA PHE A 72 -2.53 -36.04 19.54
C PHE A 72 -1.12 -36.62 19.59
N GLU A 73 -0.12 -35.75 19.53
CA GLU A 73 1.29 -36.10 19.64
C GLU A 73 2.01 -35.21 20.69
N PRO A 74 2.50 -35.78 21.81
CA PRO A 74 2.34 -37.18 22.25
C PRO A 74 0.88 -37.63 22.46
N PRO A 75 0.60 -38.96 22.46
CA PRO A 75 -0.74 -39.46 22.78
C PRO A 75 -1.19 -38.99 24.17
N ILE A 76 -2.46 -38.61 24.28
CA ILE A 76 -3.14 -38.29 25.54
C ILE A 76 -4.10 -39.42 25.92
N ASP A 77 -4.77 -39.31 27.06
CA ASP A 77 -5.75 -40.30 27.49
C ASP A 77 -6.85 -40.47 26.42
N PRO A 78 -7.24 -41.70 26.06
CA PRO A 78 -8.28 -41.93 25.05
C PRO A 78 -9.64 -41.31 25.39
N GLU A 79 -9.99 -41.18 26.67
CA GLU A 79 -11.25 -40.55 27.10
C GLU A 79 -11.19 -39.05 26.87
N ASP A 80 -10.10 -38.37 27.29
CA ASP A 80 -9.87 -36.94 27.04
C ASP A 80 -9.80 -36.64 25.54
N ALA A 81 -9.11 -37.51 24.78
CA ALA A 81 -9.01 -37.37 23.33
C ALA A 81 -10.38 -37.46 22.64
N ALA A 82 -11.28 -38.32 23.12
CA ALA A 82 -12.59 -38.52 22.50
C ALA A 82 -13.48 -37.27 22.63
N GLU A 83 -13.29 -36.46 23.66
CA GLU A 83 -14.02 -35.21 23.86
C GLU A 83 -13.46 -34.06 23.01
N LEU A 84 -12.15 -34.05 22.78
CA LEU A 84 -11.45 -32.97 22.06
C LEU A 84 -11.36 -33.19 20.54
N ILE A 85 -11.43 -34.43 20.08
CA ILE A 85 -11.28 -34.76 18.67
C ILE A 85 -12.60 -34.53 17.92
N PRO A 86 -12.64 -33.67 16.87
CA PRO A 86 -13.84 -33.50 16.09
C PRO A 86 -14.19 -34.80 15.36
N GLY A 87 -15.48 -35.13 15.35
CA GLY A 87 -16.06 -36.25 14.61
C GLY A 87 -17.04 -35.82 13.53
N GLY A 88 -17.54 -36.80 12.77
CA GLY A 88 -18.68 -36.62 11.85
C GLY A 88 -18.52 -35.49 10.85
N ARG A 89 -19.50 -34.57 10.83
CA ARG A 89 -19.56 -33.43 9.91
C ARG A 89 -18.40 -32.45 10.10
N VAL A 90 -18.06 -32.10 11.33
CA VAL A 90 -17.02 -31.11 11.62
C VAL A 90 -15.66 -31.59 11.14
N ARG A 91 -15.35 -32.88 11.35
CA ARG A 91 -14.09 -33.45 10.86
C ARG A 91 -14.00 -33.48 9.33
N ARG A 92 -15.07 -33.84 8.62
CA ARG A 92 -15.09 -33.78 7.15
C ARG A 92 -14.88 -32.35 6.63
N MET A 93 -15.51 -31.37 7.28
CA MET A 93 -15.27 -29.95 6.94
C MET A 93 -13.83 -29.53 7.23
N GLU A 94 -13.24 -29.98 8.35
CA GLU A 94 -11.85 -29.70 8.71
C GLU A 94 -10.87 -30.25 7.66
N GLU A 95 -11.11 -31.47 7.16
CA GLU A 95 -10.30 -32.09 6.11
C GLU A 95 -10.40 -31.32 4.78
N ASN A 96 -11.61 -30.97 4.37
CA ASN A 96 -11.86 -30.16 3.17
C ASN A 96 -11.25 -28.76 3.29
N LEU A 97 -11.35 -28.13 4.47
CA LEU A 97 -10.77 -26.83 4.75
C LEU A 97 -9.25 -26.90 4.70
N ASN A 98 -8.62 -27.91 5.32
CA ASN A 98 -7.17 -28.13 5.23
C ASN A 98 -6.70 -28.28 3.78
N ALA A 99 -7.43 -29.02 2.95
CA ALA A 99 -7.11 -29.14 1.53
C ALA A 99 -7.21 -27.79 0.80
N ALA A 100 -8.25 -27.00 1.06
CA ALA A 100 -8.44 -25.69 0.44
C ALA A 100 -7.37 -24.67 0.88
N VAL A 101 -7.03 -24.60 2.17
CA VAL A 101 -6.03 -23.66 2.68
C VAL A 101 -4.60 -24.06 2.31
N ASP A 102 -4.33 -25.35 2.05
CA ASP A 102 -3.04 -25.78 1.51
C ASP A 102 -2.84 -25.30 0.06
N VAL A 103 -3.90 -25.31 -0.75
CA VAL A 103 -3.89 -24.68 -2.08
C VAL A 103 -3.72 -23.16 -1.97
N TYR A 104 -4.45 -22.50 -1.06
CA TYR A 104 -4.30 -21.06 -0.82
C TYR A 104 -2.86 -20.71 -0.42
N ARG A 105 -2.28 -21.47 0.51
CA ARG A 105 -0.88 -21.33 0.94
C ARG A 105 0.05 -21.39 -0.26
N GLU A 106 -0.09 -22.38 -1.12
CA GLU A 106 0.78 -22.52 -2.29
C GLU A 106 0.68 -21.31 -3.23
N LEU A 107 -0.54 -20.81 -3.48
CA LEU A 107 -0.79 -19.67 -4.37
C LEU A 107 -0.27 -18.33 -3.83
N TYR A 108 -0.36 -18.10 -2.51
CA TYR A 108 -0.07 -16.79 -1.91
C TYR A 108 1.25 -16.71 -1.14
N TYR A 109 1.78 -17.85 -0.68
CA TYR A 109 3.01 -17.94 0.13
C TYR A 109 4.16 -18.66 -0.57
N GLU A 110 3.90 -19.37 -1.68
CA GLU A 110 4.90 -20.12 -2.46
C GLU A 110 5.79 -21.01 -1.56
N GLY A 111 5.16 -21.70 -0.61
CA GLY A 111 5.83 -22.52 0.41
C GLY A 111 5.25 -22.30 1.80
N GLY A 112 6.06 -22.52 2.83
CA GLY A 112 5.61 -22.44 4.23
C GLY A 112 4.74 -23.63 4.66
N THR A 113 4.02 -23.46 5.76
CA THR A 113 3.12 -24.47 6.34
C THR A 113 1.76 -23.84 6.61
N SER A 114 0.68 -24.61 6.46
CA SER A 114 -0.67 -24.22 6.83
C SER A 114 -1.35 -25.33 7.61
N SER A 115 -2.32 -24.99 8.44
CA SER A 115 -3.17 -25.95 9.16
C SER A 115 -4.51 -25.30 9.51
N ALA A 116 -5.57 -26.10 9.54
CA ALA A 116 -6.87 -25.66 10.04
C ALA A 116 -7.39 -26.66 11.07
N TYR A 117 -8.01 -26.15 12.13
CA TYR A 117 -8.64 -26.94 13.18
C TYR A 117 -10.06 -26.46 13.41
N LEU A 118 -11.03 -27.37 13.46
CA LEU A 118 -12.43 -27.06 13.73
C LEU A 118 -12.92 -27.84 14.97
N TRP A 119 -13.84 -27.24 15.71
CA TRP A 119 -14.53 -27.89 16.83
C TRP A 119 -16.02 -27.53 16.81
N ALA A 120 -16.86 -28.44 17.32
CA ALA A 120 -18.30 -28.24 17.37
C ALA A 120 -18.69 -27.24 18.46
N LEU A 121 -19.78 -26.51 18.23
CA LEU A 121 -20.48 -25.70 19.22
C LEU A 121 -21.95 -26.11 19.23
N ASP A 122 -22.71 -25.71 20.26
CA ASP A 122 -24.15 -26.01 20.34
C ASP A 122 -24.93 -25.46 19.14
N ASP A 123 -24.63 -24.20 18.76
CA ASP A 123 -25.31 -23.48 17.67
C ASP A 123 -24.45 -23.34 16.40
N GLY A 124 -23.51 -24.27 16.17
CA GLY A 124 -22.70 -24.30 14.95
C GLY A 124 -21.32 -24.92 15.16
N PHE A 125 -20.28 -24.18 14.81
CA PHE A 125 -18.90 -24.60 14.99
C PHE A 125 -17.96 -23.41 15.05
N ALA A 126 -16.77 -23.64 15.59
CA ALA A 126 -15.68 -22.68 15.53
C ALA A 126 -14.42 -23.35 15.00
N GLY A 127 -13.41 -22.54 14.74
CA GLY A 127 -12.19 -23.02 14.16
C GLY A 127 -11.07 -22.01 14.13
N VAL A 128 -9.90 -22.48 13.73
CA VAL A 128 -8.76 -21.63 13.44
C VAL A 128 -8.12 -22.05 12.12
N VAL A 129 -7.73 -21.07 11.30
CA VAL A 129 -6.90 -21.26 10.11
C VAL A 129 -5.55 -20.58 10.33
N LEU A 130 -4.47 -21.31 10.05
CA LEU A 130 -3.11 -20.91 10.37
C LEU A 130 -2.24 -20.93 9.12
N PHE A 131 -1.39 -19.91 8.97
CA PHE A 131 -0.32 -19.88 7.97
C PHE A 131 0.99 -19.47 8.64
N LYS A 132 2.08 -20.15 8.27
CA LYS A 132 3.44 -19.77 8.67
C LYS A 132 4.36 -19.78 7.47
N LYS A 133 5.07 -18.70 7.27
CA LYS A 133 6.18 -18.62 6.32
C LYS A 133 7.40 -18.03 6.99
N THR A 134 8.48 -18.79 6.94
CA THR A 134 9.80 -18.30 7.28
C THR A 134 10.60 -18.07 6.01
N ALA A 135 11.26 -16.93 5.92
CA ALA A 135 12.31 -16.63 4.96
C ALA A 135 13.64 -16.80 5.70
N SER A 136 14.35 -17.89 5.37
CA SER A 136 15.75 -18.07 5.75
C SER A 136 16.60 -17.71 4.54
N ALA A 137 17.40 -16.66 4.66
CA ALA A 137 18.19 -16.17 3.55
C ALA A 137 19.42 -17.04 3.26
N GLY A 138 19.65 -17.31 1.98
CA GLY A 138 21.00 -17.43 1.47
C GLY A 138 21.70 -16.07 1.58
N THR A 139 22.77 -16.03 2.38
CA THR A 139 23.92 -15.09 2.43
C THR A 139 23.76 -13.56 2.30
N SER A 140 22.61 -12.97 1.93
CA SER A 140 22.48 -11.51 1.76
C SER A 140 21.06 -10.93 1.91
N ALA A 141 20.03 -11.76 2.04
CA ALA A 141 18.67 -11.29 2.36
C ALA A 141 18.45 -11.34 3.89
N GLY A 142 17.60 -10.49 4.45
CA GLY A 142 17.28 -10.52 5.88
C GLY A 142 16.62 -11.83 6.35
N LYS A 143 16.43 -11.96 7.66
CA LYS A 143 15.51 -12.94 8.24
C LYS A 143 14.09 -12.39 8.16
N GLY A 144 13.12 -13.24 7.83
CA GLY A 144 11.71 -12.85 7.83
C GLY A 144 10.82 -13.98 8.35
N GLY A 145 9.85 -13.62 9.18
CA GLY A 145 8.83 -14.51 9.72
C GLY A 145 7.46 -13.89 9.53
N TRP A 146 6.54 -14.68 9.00
CA TRP A 146 5.13 -14.33 8.87
C TRP A 146 4.30 -15.44 9.51
N ASP A 147 3.47 -15.08 10.47
CA ASP A 147 2.46 -15.96 11.08
C ASP A 147 1.08 -15.30 10.94
N SER A 148 0.13 -16.01 10.33
CA SER A 148 -1.29 -15.63 10.29
C SER A 148 -2.12 -16.58 11.15
N ILE A 149 -2.99 -16.02 11.98
CA ILE A 149 -3.90 -16.75 12.87
C ILE A 149 -5.31 -16.22 12.64
N HIS A 150 -6.21 -17.07 12.17
CA HIS A 150 -7.58 -16.70 11.80
C HIS A 150 -8.57 -17.51 12.62
N VAL A 151 -9.04 -16.96 13.74
CA VAL A 151 -10.03 -17.59 14.61
C VAL A 151 -11.42 -17.25 14.10
N LEU A 152 -12.22 -18.28 13.82
CA LEU A 152 -13.60 -18.14 13.34
C LEU A 152 -14.60 -18.74 14.32
N GLU A 153 -15.72 -18.05 14.48
CA GLU A 153 -16.92 -18.51 15.19
C GLU A 153 -18.08 -18.45 14.19
N VAL A 154 -18.78 -19.56 14.01
CA VAL A 154 -19.85 -19.71 13.01
C VAL A 154 -21.13 -20.18 13.69
N ASN A 155 -22.12 -19.30 13.70
CA ASN A 155 -23.45 -19.59 14.24
C ASN A 155 -24.41 -19.88 13.09
N GLU A 156 -24.88 -21.12 13.00
CA GLU A 156 -25.78 -21.56 11.94
C GLU A 156 -27.22 -21.15 12.27
N ALA A 157 -27.92 -20.54 11.32
CA ALA A 157 -29.34 -20.29 11.51
C ALA A 157 -30.10 -21.62 11.62
N THR A 158 -31.21 -21.64 12.38
CA THR A 158 -32.05 -22.85 12.55
C THR A 158 -32.50 -23.48 11.22
N THR A 159 -32.67 -22.65 10.18
CA THR A 159 -33.07 -23.10 8.84
C THR A 159 -31.92 -23.68 8.02
N LYS A 160 -30.67 -23.55 8.48
CA LYS A 160 -29.41 -23.91 7.79
C LYS A 160 -29.26 -23.30 6.40
N ARG A 161 -29.95 -22.20 6.12
CA ARG A 161 -29.84 -21.44 4.85
C ARG A 161 -28.90 -20.25 4.93
N SER A 162 -28.43 -19.92 6.12
CA SER A 162 -27.46 -18.87 6.39
C SER A 162 -26.69 -19.17 7.66
N ALA A 163 -25.52 -18.57 7.79
CA ALA A 163 -24.76 -18.57 9.03
C ALA A 163 -24.15 -17.19 9.27
N HIS A 164 -24.03 -16.84 10.55
CA HIS A 164 -23.31 -15.67 11.01
C HIS A 164 -21.86 -16.06 11.28
N TYR A 165 -20.94 -15.41 10.59
CA TYR A 165 -19.51 -15.66 10.71
C TYR A 165 -18.85 -14.49 11.44
N LYS A 166 -18.05 -14.79 12.45
CA LYS A 166 -17.19 -13.84 13.13
C LYS A 166 -15.75 -14.30 12.99
N LEU A 167 -14.94 -13.49 12.32
CA LEU A 167 -13.53 -13.74 12.05
C LEU A 167 -12.69 -12.77 12.86
N THR A 168 -11.80 -13.29 13.70
CA THR A 168 -10.73 -12.54 14.37
C THR A 168 -9.41 -13.00 13.78
N SER A 169 -8.71 -12.09 13.12
CA SER A 169 -7.46 -12.37 12.43
C SER A 169 -6.32 -11.61 13.08
N THR A 170 -5.24 -12.31 13.39
CA THR A 170 -3.98 -11.76 13.87
C THR A 170 -2.87 -12.12 12.90
N VAL A 171 -2.07 -11.12 12.51
CA VAL A 171 -0.80 -11.33 11.80
C VAL A 171 0.34 -10.91 12.70
N ILE A 172 1.33 -11.80 12.84
CA ILE A 172 2.59 -11.52 13.51
C ILE A 172 3.68 -11.47 12.42
N LEU A 173 4.35 -10.33 12.34
CA LEU A 173 5.43 -10.07 11.39
C LEU A 173 6.72 -9.84 12.16
N ASP A 174 7.78 -10.52 11.74
CA ASP A 174 9.14 -10.36 12.25
C ASP A 174 10.09 -10.22 11.05
N LEU A 175 10.81 -9.10 10.97
CA LEU A 175 11.73 -8.77 9.89
C LEU A 175 13.06 -8.30 10.48
N GLY A 176 14.09 -9.10 10.30
CA GLY A 176 15.46 -8.75 10.67
C GLY A 176 16.33 -8.51 9.44
N LEU A 177 16.96 -7.35 9.33
CA LEU A 177 17.96 -7.04 8.31
C LEU A 177 19.29 -6.70 8.98
N SER A 178 20.37 -7.29 8.48
CA SER A 178 21.75 -6.92 8.86
C SER A 178 22.59 -6.75 7.61
N SER A 179 23.23 -5.59 7.45
CA SER A 179 24.12 -5.29 6.34
C SER A 179 25.26 -4.37 6.81
N GLN A 180 26.29 -4.17 5.98
CA GLN A 180 27.36 -3.22 6.32
C GLN A 180 26.88 -1.76 6.38
N SER A 181 25.82 -1.41 5.64
CA SER A 181 25.24 -0.07 5.65
C SER A 181 24.21 0.13 6.76
N VAL A 182 23.54 -0.95 7.18
CA VAL A 182 22.54 -1.00 8.23
C VAL A 182 22.94 -2.12 9.18
N ASP A 183 23.75 -1.79 10.18
CA ASP A 183 24.38 -2.74 11.13
C ASP A 183 23.39 -3.83 11.59
N SER A 184 22.30 -3.40 12.24
CA SER A 184 21.14 -4.24 12.49
C SER A 184 19.85 -3.42 12.48
N LEU A 185 18.81 -3.98 11.88
CA LEU A 185 17.45 -3.46 11.87
C LEU A 185 16.51 -4.62 12.20
N ASP A 186 15.68 -4.43 13.21
CA ASP A 186 14.65 -5.39 13.62
C ASP A 186 13.29 -4.67 13.61
N LEU A 187 12.38 -5.16 12.78
CA LEU A 187 11.00 -4.72 12.68
C LEU A 187 10.09 -5.90 13.00
N ALA A 188 9.54 -5.88 14.22
CA ALA A 188 8.59 -6.89 14.66
C ALA A 188 7.30 -6.25 15.15
N GLY A 189 6.18 -6.97 15.05
CA GLY A 189 4.93 -6.57 15.68
C GLY A 189 3.74 -7.45 15.29
N ASN A 190 2.60 -7.08 15.86
CA ASN A 190 1.34 -7.78 15.69
C ASN A 190 0.25 -6.83 15.17
N LEU A 191 -0.67 -7.37 14.38
CA LEU A 191 -1.85 -6.66 13.92
C LEU A 191 -3.06 -7.58 14.05
N THR A 192 -4.03 -7.17 14.86
CA THR A 192 -5.31 -7.87 15.01
C THR A 192 -6.45 -7.07 14.41
N ARG A 193 -7.33 -7.76 13.68
CA ARG A 193 -8.55 -7.22 13.05
C ARG A 193 -9.71 -8.19 13.20
N GLN A 194 -10.93 -7.64 13.25
CA GLN A 194 -12.15 -8.42 13.32
C GLN A 194 -13.05 -8.07 12.13
N ALA A 195 -13.78 -9.07 11.63
CA ALA A 195 -14.86 -8.91 10.68
C ALA A 195 -16.02 -9.84 11.03
N GLN A 196 -17.22 -9.41 10.72
CA GLN A 196 -18.43 -10.23 10.85
C GLN A 196 -19.21 -10.16 9.54
N ALA A 197 -19.87 -11.27 9.18
CA ALA A 197 -20.70 -11.34 7.99
C ALA A 197 -21.80 -12.39 8.14
N ASP A 198 -23.01 -12.06 7.72
CA ASP A 198 -24.08 -13.02 7.51
C ASP A 198 -24.02 -13.51 6.06
N LEU A 199 -23.68 -14.78 5.87
CA LEU A 199 -23.52 -15.37 4.54
C LEU A 199 -24.53 -16.48 4.30
N SER A 200 -25.02 -16.57 3.07
CA SER A 200 -25.94 -17.61 2.66
C SER A 200 -25.24 -18.97 2.57
N LEU A 201 -25.98 -20.02 2.93
CA LEU A 201 -25.62 -21.41 2.73
C LEU A 201 -26.47 -21.97 1.58
N SER A 202 -25.82 -22.28 0.46
CA SER A 202 -26.43 -22.89 -0.71
C SER A 202 -26.18 -24.39 -0.72
N GLY A 203 -27.22 -25.17 -0.96
CA GLY A 203 -27.15 -26.63 -1.02
C GLY A 203 -28.45 -27.26 -0.52
N PHE A 204 -28.82 -28.40 -1.09
CA PHE A 204 -29.92 -29.22 -0.59
C PHE A 204 -29.42 -30.39 0.25
N ARG A 205 -28.16 -30.80 0.04
CA ARG A 205 -27.51 -31.88 0.76
C ARG A 205 -26.55 -31.32 1.80
N ASP A 206 -26.39 -32.03 2.92
CA ASP A 206 -25.46 -31.64 4.00
C ASP A 206 -24.03 -31.43 3.47
N SER A 207 -23.57 -32.26 2.54
CA SER A 207 -22.24 -32.12 1.93
C SER A 207 -22.06 -30.82 1.13
N GLU A 208 -23.13 -30.30 0.52
CA GLU A 208 -23.09 -29.05 -0.24
C GLU A 208 -23.05 -27.85 0.72
N VAL A 209 -23.80 -27.94 1.83
CA VAL A 209 -23.76 -26.94 2.91
C VAL A 209 -22.36 -26.93 3.56
N GLU A 210 -21.83 -28.09 3.91
CA GLU A 210 -20.45 -28.28 4.40
C GLU A 210 -19.42 -27.59 3.46
N GLN A 211 -19.52 -27.84 2.15
CA GLN A 211 -18.65 -27.19 1.16
C GLN A 211 -18.84 -25.67 1.11
N GLN A 212 -20.09 -25.19 1.23
CA GLN A 212 -20.35 -23.76 1.23
C GLN A 212 -19.73 -23.05 2.43
N HIS A 213 -19.67 -23.68 3.61
CA HIS A 213 -18.93 -23.14 4.74
C HIS A 213 -17.44 -22.99 4.42
N VAL A 214 -16.80 -24.00 3.83
CA VAL A 214 -15.38 -23.93 3.44
C VAL A 214 -15.13 -22.77 2.47
N VAL A 215 -16.01 -22.58 1.49
CA VAL A 215 -15.92 -21.46 0.53
C VAL A 215 -16.09 -20.10 1.22
N ASN A 216 -17.09 -19.96 2.09
CA ASN A 216 -17.35 -18.73 2.81
C ASN A 216 -16.17 -18.36 3.73
N ILE A 217 -15.63 -19.33 4.47
CA ILE A 217 -14.44 -19.16 5.32
C ILE A 217 -13.24 -18.72 4.48
N GLY A 218 -12.96 -19.43 3.38
CA GLY A 218 -11.85 -19.11 2.48
C GLY A 218 -11.89 -17.67 1.98
N ARG A 219 -13.06 -17.20 1.53
CA ARG A 219 -13.24 -15.80 1.09
C ARG A 219 -12.99 -14.79 2.21
N MET A 220 -13.53 -15.05 3.41
CA MET A 220 -13.34 -14.14 4.54
C MET A 220 -11.88 -14.05 4.98
N VAL A 221 -11.17 -15.18 4.97
CA VAL A 221 -9.73 -15.25 5.27
C VAL A 221 -8.94 -14.48 4.21
N GLU A 222 -9.18 -14.74 2.92
CA GLU A 222 -8.50 -14.07 1.81
C GLU A 222 -8.69 -12.54 1.83
N ASP A 223 -9.93 -12.07 2.00
CA ASP A 223 -10.25 -10.65 2.08
C ASP A 223 -9.60 -9.99 3.31
N MET A 224 -9.52 -10.70 4.43
CA MET A 224 -8.91 -10.17 5.64
C MET A 224 -7.38 -10.13 5.54
N GLU A 225 -6.73 -11.20 5.06
CA GLU A 225 -5.28 -11.22 4.81
C GLU A 225 -4.86 -10.12 3.85
N THR A 226 -5.60 -9.92 2.76
CA THR A 226 -5.30 -8.87 1.77
C THR A 226 -5.35 -7.48 2.43
N ARG A 227 -6.38 -7.20 3.22
CA ARG A 227 -6.49 -5.92 3.96
C ARG A 227 -5.39 -5.73 4.99
N MET A 228 -5.08 -6.78 5.76
CA MET A 228 -4.02 -6.71 6.78
C MET A 228 -2.63 -6.54 6.15
N ARG A 229 -2.34 -7.21 5.03
CA ARG A 229 -1.08 -7.07 4.29
C ARG A 229 -0.86 -5.64 3.83
N ASN A 230 -1.87 -5.02 3.22
CA ASN A 230 -1.80 -3.62 2.79
C ASN A 230 -1.56 -2.67 3.97
N LEU A 231 -2.23 -2.91 5.10
CA LEU A 231 -2.06 -2.09 6.29
C LEU A 231 -0.67 -2.25 6.92
N LEU A 232 -0.15 -3.48 6.99
CA LEU A 232 1.20 -3.75 7.50
C LEU A 232 2.25 -3.02 6.66
N GLN A 233 2.10 -3.01 5.32
CA GLN A 233 3.00 -2.29 4.44
C GLN A 233 3.03 -0.77 4.74
N GLU A 234 1.87 -0.15 4.92
CA GLU A 234 1.76 1.28 5.25
C GLU A 234 2.37 1.61 6.63
N VAL A 235 2.10 0.79 7.64
CA VAL A 235 2.55 1.06 9.01
C VAL A 235 4.04 0.75 9.19
N TYR A 236 4.52 -0.41 8.73
CA TYR A 236 5.90 -0.85 8.98
C TYR A 236 6.91 -0.09 8.13
N PHE A 237 6.61 0.18 6.87
CA PHE A 237 7.58 0.81 5.97
C PHE A 237 7.29 2.29 5.70
N GLY A 238 6.04 2.73 5.85
CA GLY A 238 5.67 4.14 5.76
C GLY A 238 5.92 4.84 7.10
N LYS A 239 5.07 4.59 8.10
CA LYS A 239 5.12 5.34 9.37
C LYS A 239 6.43 5.19 10.14
N ALA A 240 7.02 4.00 10.17
CA ALA A 240 8.32 3.83 10.86
C ALA A 240 9.43 4.65 10.19
N LYS A 241 9.45 4.68 8.85
CA LYS A 241 10.39 5.51 8.07
C LYS A 241 10.16 6.99 8.34
N ASP A 242 8.91 7.44 8.39
CA ASP A 242 8.57 8.83 8.66
C ASP A 242 9.04 9.27 10.05
N VAL A 243 8.78 8.45 11.09
CA VAL A 243 9.23 8.72 12.46
C VAL A 243 10.74 8.79 12.55
N VAL A 244 11.48 7.86 11.92
CA VAL A 244 12.95 7.91 11.88
C VAL A 244 13.45 9.16 11.14
N GLY A 245 12.79 9.53 10.03
CA GLY A 245 13.08 10.74 9.28
C GLY A 245 12.84 12.03 10.08
N ASP A 246 11.80 12.05 10.92
CA ASP A 246 11.49 13.18 11.81
C ASP A 246 12.51 13.34 12.94
N LEU A 247 13.03 12.23 13.46
CA LEU A 247 14.07 12.26 14.48
C LEU A 247 15.40 12.82 13.95
N ARG A 248 15.70 12.59 12.66
CA ARG A 248 16.93 13.07 12.03
C ARG A 248 16.76 13.28 10.53
N SER A 249 16.45 14.50 10.12
CA SER A 249 16.44 14.87 8.70
C SER A 249 17.85 15.12 8.18
N ILE A 250 18.19 14.54 7.03
CA ILE A 250 19.45 14.80 6.32
C ILE A 250 19.32 16.09 5.50
N GLN A 251 18.12 16.41 5.01
CA GLN A 251 17.82 17.62 4.26
C GLN A 251 17.30 18.74 5.18
N PRO A 252 17.44 20.02 4.79
CA PRO A 252 16.81 21.13 5.48
C PRO A 252 15.29 20.92 5.59
N LEU A 253 14.72 21.12 6.78
CA LEU A 253 13.30 20.91 7.07
C LEU A 253 12.35 21.58 6.06
N SER A 254 12.71 22.77 5.55
CA SER A 254 11.89 23.52 4.59
C SER A 254 11.72 22.82 3.23
N GLU A 255 12.70 22.02 2.81
CA GLU A 255 12.62 21.26 1.56
C GLU A 255 11.80 19.99 1.76
N ALA A 256 12.02 19.29 2.88
CA ALA A 256 11.24 18.11 3.28
C ALA A 256 9.74 18.44 3.47
N GLU A 257 9.41 19.61 4.02
CA GLU A 257 8.03 20.06 4.17
C GLU A 257 7.33 20.32 2.83
N LYS A 258 8.04 20.89 1.84
CA LYS A 258 7.50 21.09 0.48
C LYS A 258 7.24 19.75 -0.21
N GLU A 259 8.16 18.80 -0.10
CA GLU A 259 8.01 17.46 -0.69
C GLU A 259 6.86 16.68 -0.04
N ARG A 260 6.71 16.78 1.29
CA ARG A 260 5.56 16.21 2.02
C ARG A 260 4.22 16.83 1.61
N ALA A 261 4.17 18.14 1.41
CA ALA A 261 2.95 18.81 0.94
C ALA A 261 2.53 18.29 -0.45
N ALA A 262 3.50 18.10 -1.35
CA ALA A 262 3.24 17.50 -2.67
C ALA A 262 2.75 16.04 -2.57
N HIS A 263 3.29 15.25 -1.64
CA HIS A 263 2.84 13.88 -1.39
C HIS A 263 1.45 13.78 -0.74
N ARG A 264 1.06 14.77 0.08
CA ARG A 264 -0.24 14.75 0.80
C ARG A 264 -1.44 15.02 -0.10
N ASP A 265 -1.25 15.78 -1.17
CA ASP A 265 -2.28 15.98 -2.21
C ASP A 265 -2.61 14.68 -2.98
N MET A 266 -1.85 13.61 -2.75
CA MET A 266 -1.95 12.30 -3.41
C MET A 266 -2.89 11.31 -2.70
N ASP A 267 -3.20 11.51 -1.41
CA ASP A 267 -4.05 10.59 -0.63
C ASP A 267 -5.50 10.54 -1.12
N ASN A 268 -5.94 11.54 -1.90
CA ASN A 268 -7.24 11.57 -2.57
C ASN A 268 -7.23 10.92 -3.97
N SER A 269 -6.13 10.26 -4.37
CA SER A 269 -5.99 9.66 -5.70
C SER A 269 -6.70 8.31 -5.81
N PRO A 270 -7.39 8.03 -6.93
CA PRO A 270 -7.98 6.71 -7.21
C PRO A 270 -6.94 5.58 -7.37
N LEU A 271 -5.64 5.91 -7.50
CA LEU A 271 -4.52 4.95 -7.53
C LEU A 271 -4.25 4.27 -6.17
N THR A 272 -4.89 4.73 -5.10
CA THR A 272 -4.89 4.07 -3.78
C THR A 272 -5.52 2.67 -3.80
N LYS A 273 -6.24 2.30 -4.88
CA LYS A 273 -6.76 0.95 -5.10
C LYS A 273 -5.69 -0.05 -5.58
N LEU A 274 -4.54 0.43 -6.04
CA LEU A 274 -3.41 -0.40 -6.46
C LEU A 274 -2.47 -0.66 -5.27
N SER A 275 -1.66 -1.72 -5.35
CA SER A 275 -0.59 -1.93 -4.37
C SER A 275 0.37 -0.75 -4.35
N ALA A 276 0.94 -0.44 -3.18
CA ALA A 276 1.81 0.72 -3.02
C ALA A 276 3.06 0.64 -3.93
N GLU A 277 3.56 -0.57 -4.21
CA GLU A 277 4.68 -0.80 -5.15
C GLU A 277 4.33 -0.36 -6.57
N LEU A 278 3.22 -0.86 -7.13
CA LEU A 278 2.77 -0.49 -8.48
C LEU A 278 2.46 0.99 -8.56
N ARG A 279 1.81 1.53 -7.53
CA ARG A 279 1.49 2.95 -7.42
C ARG A 279 2.77 3.80 -7.41
N ASN A 280 3.76 3.46 -6.58
CA ASN A 280 5.02 4.20 -6.46
C ASN A 280 5.88 4.09 -7.73
N GLU A 281 5.90 2.92 -8.39
CA GLU A 281 6.57 2.74 -9.67
C GLU A 281 5.92 3.56 -10.78
N ILE A 282 4.58 3.58 -10.85
CA ILE A 282 3.86 4.46 -11.78
C ILE A 282 4.20 5.94 -11.49
N TYR A 283 4.28 6.35 -10.22
CA TYR A 283 4.66 7.72 -9.89
C TYR A 283 6.10 8.06 -10.32
N HIS A 284 7.07 7.23 -9.96
CA HIS A 284 8.49 7.48 -10.22
C HIS A 284 8.87 7.35 -11.70
N LEU A 285 8.29 6.39 -12.42
CA LEU A 285 8.69 6.09 -13.80
C LEU A 285 7.84 6.81 -14.86
N VAL A 286 6.61 7.22 -14.51
CA VAL A 286 5.60 7.62 -15.52
C VAL A 286 5.11 9.04 -15.33
N LEU A 287 4.89 9.48 -14.08
CA LEU A 287 4.15 10.72 -13.81
C LEU A 287 4.98 11.89 -13.30
N TYR A 288 6.21 11.69 -12.80
CA TYR A 288 7.03 12.77 -12.24
C TYR A 288 8.39 12.90 -12.93
N SER A 289 8.73 14.13 -13.31
CA SER A 289 10.03 14.51 -13.86
C SER A 289 10.65 15.63 -13.01
N PRO A 290 11.70 15.35 -12.22
CA PRO A 290 12.31 16.32 -11.32
C PRO A 290 12.97 17.50 -12.05
N LYS A 291 13.30 17.35 -13.34
CA LYS A 291 13.88 18.41 -14.17
C LYS A 291 12.83 19.35 -14.77
N GLY A 292 11.54 19.04 -14.61
CA GLY A 292 10.44 19.76 -15.27
C GLY A 292 10.48 19.64 -16.79
N PHE A 293 9.58 20.38 -17.45
CA PHE A 293 9.41 20.37 -18.90
C PHE A 293 9.62 21.78 -19.46
N ASN A 294 10.42 21.88 -20.53
CA ASN A 294 10.65 23.13 -21.27
C ASN A 294 9.89 23.07 -22.59
N ILE A 295 8.97 24.01 -22.80
CA ILE A 295 8.11 24.11 -23.98
C ILE A 295 8.56 25.34 -24.78
N ILE A 296 8.90 25.19 -26.05
CA ILE A 296 9.36 26.31 -26.90
C ILE A 296 8.26 26.64 -27.92
N TYR A 297 7.83 27.91 -27.95
CA TYR A 297 6.81 28.41 -28.87
C TYR A 297 7.44 29.18 -30.04
N ILE A 298 7.23 28.71 -31.27
CA ILE A 298 7.68 29.40 -32.50
C ILE A 298 6.51 29.50 -33.49
N GLY A 299 5.99 30.72 -33.69
CA GLY A 299 5.11 31.06 -34.83
C GLY A 299 3.92 30.12 -35.06
N ASN A 300 3.07 29.94 -34.03
CA ASN A 300 1.89 29.06 -34.00
C ASN A 300 2.19 27.54 -34.00
N ILE A 301 3.46 27.15 -33.95
CA ILE A 301 3.86 25.75 -33.77
C ILE A 301 4.50 25.63 -32.39
N LEU A 302 3.75 25.06 -31.45
CA LEU A 302 4.35 24.41 -30.29
C LEU A 302 5.15 23.23 -30.84
N PHE A 303 6.48 23.30 -30.84
CA PHE A 303 7.34 22.18 -31.19
C PHE A 303 6.99 21.01 -30.26
N ASP A 304 6.27 20.03 -30.80
CA ASP A 304 6.01 18.77 -30.16
C ASP A 304 6.68 17.69 -30.99
N ASP A 305 7.77 17.16 -30.44
CA ASP A 305 8.22 15.77 -30.64
C ASP A 305 9.57 15.50 -29.95
N LYS A 306 10.36 16.54 -29.65
CA LYS A 306 11.68 16.36 -29.00
C LYS A 306 11.66 16.46 -27.47
N VAL A 307 10.63 17.06 -26.87
CA VAL A 307 10.46 17.10 -25.40
C VAL A 307 9.94 15.77 -24.85
N LEU A 308 9.34 14.93 -25.70
CA LEU A 308 8.80 13.61 -25.35
C LEU A 308 9.71 12.44 -25.75
N ARG A 309 10.85 12.71 -26.43
CA ARG A 309 11.89 11.72 -26.71
C ARG A 309 13.10 12.02 -25.84
N ASN A 310 13.19 11.32 -24.72
CA ASN A 310 14.45 11.19 -24.00
C ASN A 310 15.40 10.37 -24.89
N GLU A 311 16.34 11.03 -25.60
CA GLU A 311 17.30 10.32 -26.47
C GLU A 311 18.27 9.42 -25.68
N ASN A 312 18.25 9.45 -24.35
CA ASN A 312 19.19 8.70 -23.51
C ASN A 312 18.57 7.79 -22.43
N GLN A 313 17.26 7.49 -22.44
CA GLN A 313 16.71 6.51 -21.49
C GLN A 313 15.39 5.87 -21.97
N GLN A 314 15.30 4.55 -21.79
CA GLN A 314 14.13 3.71 -22.08
C GLN A 314 12.87 4.19 -21.34
N ALA A 315 11.73 4.08 -22.02
CA ALA A 315 10.33 4.32 -21.58
C ALA A 315 9.78 5.75 -21.79
N HIS A 316 8.69 5.79 -22.58
CA HIS A 316 7.92 6.97 -22.92
C HIS A 316 6.96 7.35 -21.77
N PRO A 317 6.95 8.59 -21.25
CA PRO A 317 6.23 8.98 -20.03
C PRO A 317 4.71 8.81 -20.10
N LEU A 318 4.12 8.80 -21.30
CA LEU A 318 2.67 8.63 -21.48
C LEU A 318 2.28 7.25 -22.05
N ALA A 319 3.21 6.30 -22.18
CA ALA A 319 2.91 5.02 -22.85
C ALA A 319 1.91 4.16 -22.05
N LEU A 320 1.99 4.22 -20.71
CA LEU A 320 1.03 3.55 -19.82
C LEU A 320 -0.35 4.22 -19.83
N THR A 321 -0.45 5.50 -20.20
CA THR A 321 -1.74 6.20 -20.36
C THR A 321 -2.44 5.87 -21.68
N ALA A 322 -1.83 5.08 -22.56
CA ALA A 322 -2.42 4.70 -23.85
C ALA A 322 -3.24 3.40 -23.80
N THR A 323 -3.21 2.66 -22.69
CA THR A 323 -3.84 1.33 -22.56
C THR A 323 -5.31 1.38 -22.16
N CYS A 324 -5.75 2.41 -21.41
CA CYS A 324 -7.13 2.55 -20.96
C CYS A 324 -7.56 4.03 -20.92
N LYS A 325 -8.72 4.34 -21.54
CA LYS A 325 -9.25 5.71 -21.64
C LYS A 325 -9.58 6.34 -20.28
N ALA A 326 -10.08 5.55 -19.32
CA ALA A 326 -10.38 6.03 -17.96
C ALA A 326 -9.09 6.38 -17.20
N LEU A 327 -8.11 5.47 -17.22
CA LEU A 327 -6.82 5.65 -16.57
C LEU A 327 -6.05 6.84 -17.16
N ARG A 328 -6.17 7.08 -18.48
CA ARG A 328 -5.59 8.23 -19.18
C ARG A 328 -6.10 9.57 -18.65
N THR A 329 -7.42 9.72 -18.53
CA THR A 329 -8.01 10.99 -18.08
C THR A 329 -7.57 11.35 -16.67
N GLU A 330 -7.47 10.36 -15.78
CA GLU A 330 -7.09 10.54 -14.37
C GLU A 330 -5.59 10.78 -14.19
N THR A 331 -4.73 10.05 -14.91
CA THR A 331 -3.28 10.18 -14.83
C THR A 331 -2.73 11.45 -15.49
N LEU A 332 -3.42 11.97 -16.51
CA LEU A 332 -3.03 13.23 -17.15
C LEU A 332 -3.15 14.41 -16.19
N GLN A 333 -4.23 14.50 -15.41
CA GLN A 333 -4.38 15.59 -14.43
C GLN A 333 -3.27 15.54 -13.37
N LEU A 334 -2.95 14.34 -12.87
CA LEU A 334 -1.84 14.13 -11.93
C LEU A 334 -0.50 14.53 -12.55
N PHE A 335 -0.23 14.14 -13.79
CA PHE A 335 0.98 14.53 -14.50
C PHE A 335 1.15 16.07 -14.57
N TYR A 336 0.09 16.80 -14.90
CA TYR A 336 0.14 18.28 -14.96
C TYR A 336 0.21 18.93 -13.58
N ALA A 337 -0.31 18.29 -12.52
CA ALA A 337 -0.21 18.79 -11.15
C ALA A 337 1.19 18.62 -10.55
N LEU A 338 1.84 17.48 -10.84
CA LEU A 338 3.12 17.09 -10.23
C LEU A 338 4.34 17.75 -10.88
N ASN A 339 4.24 18.14 -12.15
CA ASN A 339 5.38 18.63 -12.92
C ASN A 339 5.40 20.14 -13.03
N THR A 340 6.62 20.66 -13.16
CA THR A 340 6.86 22.06 -13.49
C THR A 340 6.96 22.24 -15.00
N PHE A 341 6.25 23.22 -15.55
CA PHE A 341 6.27 23.55 -16.98
C PHE A 341 6.81 24.96 -17.19
N THR A 342 7.79 25.11 -18.07
CA THR A 342 8.38 26.40 -18.44
C THR A 342 8.17 26.65 -19.93
N ILE A 343 7.39 27.67 -20.27
CA ILE A 343 7.05 28.03 -21.64
C ILE A 343 7.96 29.17 -22.09
N LYS A 344 8.76 28.93 -23.12
CA LYS A 344 9.72 29.89 -23.69
C LYS A 344 9.20 30.43 -25.01
N PHE A 345 9.13 31.75 -25.13
CA PHE A 345 8.61 32.44 -26.31
C PHE A 345 9.29 33.79 -26.52
N ARG A 346 9.20 34.35 -27.74
CA ARG A 346 10.07 35.48 -28.14
C ARG A 346 9.69 36.82 -27.51
N HIS A 347 8.40 37.15 -27.49
CA HIS A 347 7.92 38.47 -27.12
C HIS A 347 6.82 38.37 -26.07
N PHE A 348 6.91 39.17 -25.00
CA PHE A 348 5.92 39.17 -23.92
C PHE A 348 4.48 39.40 -24.40
N ASP A 349 4.28 40.19 -25.46
CA ASP A 349 2.96 40.48 -26.03
C ASP A 349 2.23 39.23 -26.56
N LEU A 350 2.95 38.12 -26.77
CA LEU A 350 2.40 36.84 -27.20
C LEU A 350 1.95 35.95 -26.04
N LEU A 351 2.13 36.37 -24.77
CA LEU A 351 1.91 35.52 -23.61
C LEU A 351 0.47 34.98 -23.53
N GLU A 352 -0.53 35.82 -23.80
CA GLU A 352 -1.94 35.41 -23.79
C GLU A 352 -2.23 34.39 -24.90
N ASP A 353 -1.74 34.63 -26.12
CA ASP A 353 -1.90 33.72 -27.26
C ASP A 353 -1.19 32.38 -26.99
N VAL A 354 0.05 32.42 -26.51
CA VAL A 354 0.85 31.23 -26.18
C VAL A 354 0.17 30.38 -25.11
N PHE A 355 -0.35 31.03 -24.06
CA PHE A 355 -1.07 30.33 -23.01
C PHE A 355 -2.43 29.81 -23.50
N GLY A 356 -3.10 30.53 -24.38
CA GLY A 356 -4.32 30.09 -25.06
C GLY A 356 -4.10 28.80 -25.86
N VAL A 357 -3.07 28.76 -26.71
CA VAL A 357 -2.72 27.55 -27.49
C VAL A 357 -2.32 26.40 -26.56
N PHE A 358 -1.60 26.68 -25.47
CA PHE A 358 -1.24 25.66 -24.49
C PHE A 358 -2.50 25.08 -23.79
N ARG A 359 -3.43 25.95 -23.39
CA ARG A 359 -4.72 25.59 -22.79
C ARG A 359 -5.56 24.72 -23.71
N ASP A 360 -5.72 25.13 -24.96
CA ASP A 360 -6.51 24.40 -25.96
C ASP A 360 -5.95 23.00 -26.22
N ARG A 361 -4.63 22.83 -26.09
CA ARG A 361 -3.95 21.55 -26.34
C ARG A 361 -4.08 20.55 -25.19
N ILE A 362 -4.02 21.01 -23.94
CA ILE A 362 -4.07 20.11 -22.77
C ILE A 362 -5.49 19.93 -22.22
N GLY A 363 -6.41 20.83 -22.56
CA GLY A 363 -7.80 20.82 -22.12
C GLY A 363 -8.00 21.45 -20.72
N ASP A 364 -9.20 21.98 -20.49
CA ASP A 364 -9.54 22.76 -19.29
C ASP A 364 -9.33 22.00 -17.97
N ASP A 365 -9.60 20.69 -17.95
CA ASP A 365 -9.44 19.88 -16.73
C ASP A 365 -7.98 19.74 -16.32
N CYS A 366 -7.06 19.58 -17.29
CA CYS A 366 -5.62 19.57 -17.04
C CYS A 366 -5.11 20.95 -16.62
N VAL A 367 -5.68 22.02 -17.18
CA VAL A 367 -5.32 23.40 -16.83
C VAL A 367 -5.66 23.70 -15.37
N ARG A 368 -6.81 23.21 -14.88
CA ARG A 368 -7.18 23.31 -13.45
C ARG A 368 -6.23 22.54 -12.53
N ALA A 369 -5.59 21.50 -13.03
CA ALA A 369 -4.65 20.68 -12.28
C ALA A 369 -3.25 21.31 -12.20
N LEU A 370 -2.87 22.19 -13.14
CA LEU A 370 -1.56 22.86 -13.14
C LEU A 370 -1.31 23.61 -11.82
N ARG A 371 -0.08 23.49 -11.32
CA ARG A 371 0.38 24.17 -10.09
C ARG A 371 1.61 25.04 -10.32
N HIS A 372 2.55 24.57 -11.15
CA HIS A 372 3.84 25.23 -11.37
C HIS A 372 4.07 25.50 -12.85
N VAL A 373 3.63 26.67 -13.31
CA VAL A 373 3.78 27.10 -14.70
C VAL A 373 4.53 28.42 -14.76
N PHE A 374 5.63 28.42 -15.52
CA PHE A 374 6.47 29.58 -15.74
C PHE A 374 6.48 29.95 -17.22
N ALA A 375 6.63 31.24 -17.49
CA ALA A 375 6.81 31.78 -18.82
C ALA A 375 8.13 32.58 -18.85
N GLU A 376 8.95 32.32 -19.87
CA GLU A 376 10.23 33.00 -20.10
C GLU A 376 10.20 33.66 -21.48
N CYS A 377 10.42 34.97 -21.52
CA CYS A 377 10.43 35.72 -22.77
C CYS A 377 11.28 36.98 -22.68
N TYR A 378 11.46 37.64 -23.82
CA TYR A 378 12.10 38.95 -23.89
C TYR A 378 11.06 40.03 -24.22
N HIS A 379 11.23 41.22 -23.67
CA HIS A 379 10.46 42.40 -24.08
C HIS A 379 11.39 43.60 -24.28
N SER A 380 11.00 44.49 -25.21
CA SER A 380 11.79 45.68 -25.53
C SER A 380 11.32 46.88 -24.73
N ILE A 381 12.19 47.55 -24.00
CA ILE A 381 11.88 48.78 -23.27
C ILE A 381 12.46 49.96 -24.04
N VAL A 382 11.66 51.02 -24.20
CA VAL A 382 12.11 52.27 -24.80
C VAL A 382 12.96 53.02 -23.78
N VAL A 383 14.27 53.08 -24.04
CA VAL A 383 15.24 53.80 -23.18
C VAL A 383 15.37 55.26 -23.62
N PHE A 384 15.03 55.57 -24.87
CA PHE A 384 14.96 56.93 -25.40
C PHE A 384 13.70 57.13 -26.26
N LYS A 385 12.83 58.06 -25.86
CA LYS A 385 11.65 58.44 -26.63
C LYS A 385 11.98 59.70 -27.46
N PRO A 386 11.90 59.64 -28.81
CA PRO A 386 12.26 60.79 -29.63
C PRO A 386 11.24 61.94 -29.49
N PRO A 387 11.64 63.20 -29.79
CA PRO A 387 10.77 64.37 -29.72
C PRO A 387 9.54 64.26 -30.62
N ARG A 388 8.46 64.99 -30.29
CA ARG A 388 7.22 65.01 -31.09
C ARG A 388 7.52 65.42 -32.54
N GLY A 389 7.14 64.59 -33.49
CA GLY A 389 7.31 64.81 -34.94
C GLY A 389 8.39 63.94 -35.60
N VAL A 390 9.15 63.15 -34.83
CA VAL A 390 10.12 62.17 -35.34
C VAL A 390 9.48 60.76 -35.35
N PRO A 391 9.69 59.95 -36.41
CA PRO A 391 9.17 58.57 -36.46
C PRO A 391 9.61 57.73 -35.26
N GLU A 392 8.69 56.87 -34.78
CA GLU A 392 8.90 56.03 -33.59
C GLU A 392 10.02 54.99 -33.78
N GLU A 393 10.42 54.74 -35.03
CA GLU A 393 11.57 53.90 -35.42
C GLU A 393 12.93 54.44 -34.93
N VAL A 394 13.01 55.70 -34.52
CA VAL A 394 14.23 56.34 -33.97
C VAL A 394 14.38 56.10 -32.45
N ALA A 395 13.41 55.44 -31.81
CA ALA A 395 13.49 55.12 -30.38
C ALA A 395 14.58 54.08 -30.09
N GLN A 396 15.50 54.38 -29.16
CA GLN A 396 16.45 53.37 -28.68
C GLN A 396 15.72 52.41 -27.75
N ARG A 397 15.81 51.11 -28.06
CA ARG A 397 15.21 50.04 -27.27
C ARG A 397 16.30 49.12 -26.70
N GLU A 398 16.17 48.77 -25.42
CA GLU A 398 16.93 47.69 -24.79
C GLU A 398 16.03 46.47 -24.62
N TRP A 399 16.60 45.27 -24.70
CA TRP A 399 15.87 44.02 -24.48
C TRP A 399 16.09 43.53 -23.04
N MET A 400 14.99 43.26 -22.35
CA MET A 400 15.01 42.66 -21.02
C MET A 400 14.51 41.22 -21.10
N PHE A 401 15.18 40.34 -20.35
CA PHE A 401 14.67 39.01 -20.07
C PHE A 401 13.66 39.12 -18.92
N CYS A 402 12.53 38.46 -19.07
CA CYS A 402 11.47 38.40 -18.07
C CYS A 402 11.09 36.95 -17.82
N ARG A 403 11.06 36.57 -16.54
CA ARG A 403 10.49 35.30 -16.09
C ARG A 403 9.27 35.59 -15.22
N VAL A 404 8.14 35.02 -15.62
CA VAL A 404 6.86 35.17 -14.92
C VAL A 404 6.31 33.84 -14.47
N GLU A 405 5.66 33.84 -13.30
CA GLU A 405 4.80 32.76 -12.83
C GLU A 405 3.38 32.99 -13.34
N ILE A 406 2.78 31.96 -13.92
CA ILE A 406 1.39 31.96 -14.34
C ILE A 406 0.55 31.35 -13.21
N VAL A 407 -0.15 32.20 -12.46
CA VAL A 407 -1.01 31.81 -11.35
C VAL A 407 -2.44 31.62 -11.84
N LEU A 408 -2.95 30.39 -11.74
CA LEU A 408 -4.31 30.04 -12.17
C LEU A 408 -5.24 30.07 -10.95
N ASN A 409 -6.33 30.86 -11.00
CA ASN A 409 -7.31 30.88 -9.92
C ASN A 409 -8.29 29.70 -10.06
N PRO A 410 -8.57 28.93 -8.99
CA PRO A 410 -9.44 27.74 -9.04
C PRO A 410 -10.95 28.06 -9.05
N GLY A 411 -11.39 29.04 -9.85
CA GLY A 411 -12.80 29.48 -9.92
C GLY A 411 -13.61 28.86 -11.08
N PRO A 412 -14.96 28.91 -11.03
CA PRO A 412 -15.85 28.35 -12.06
C PRO A 412 -15.98 29.20 -13.34
N SER A 413 -15.39 30.40 -13.38
CA SER A 413 -15.34 31.30 -14.55
C SER A 413 -14.13 30.98 -15.45
N PRO A 414 -14.06 31.48 -16.70
CA PRO A 414 -12.89 31.24 -17.56
C PRO A 414 -11.60 31.54 -16.80
N LEU A 415 -10.69 30.56 -16.78
CA LEU A 415 -9.40 30.59 -16.09
C LEU A 415 -8.56 31.74 -16.66
N GLN A 416 -8.74 32.95 -16.13
CA GLN A 416 -7.89 34.08 -16.49
C GLN A 416 -6.56 33.93 -15.74
N PRO A 417 -5.43 33.74 -16.45
CA PRO A 417 -4.13 33.64 -15.81
C PRO A 417 -3.79 34.97 -15.13
N LYS A 418 -3.45 34.93 -13.84
CA LYS A 418 -2.80 36.06 -13.17
C LYS A 418 -1.30 35.91 -13.33
N ILE A 419 -0.64 36.96 -13.79
CA ILE A 419 0.80 36.95 -14.03
C ILE A 419 1.49 37.54 -12.81
N ARG A 420 2.45 36.82 -12.25
CA ARG A 420 3.35 37.32 -11.22
C ARG A 420 4.77 37.36 -11.75
N ILE A 421 5.36 38.54 -11.82
CA ILE A 421 6.73 38.72 -12.28
C ILE A 421 7.69 38.23 -11.18
N LEU A 422 8.62 37.35 -11.53
CA LEU A 422 9.58 36.78 -10.59
C LEU A 422 10.98 37.37 -10.75
N ASP A 423 11.39 37.62 -12.00
CA ASP A 423 12.73 38.12 -12.32
C ASP A 423 12.69 38.96 -13.61
N GLU A 424 13.38 40.11 -13.56
CA GLU A 424 13.60 41.02 -14.68
C GLU A 424 15.07 41.44 -14.68
N SER A 425 15.78 41.11 -15.75
CA SER A 425 17.19 41.45 -15.90
C SER A 425 17.54 41.90 -17.31
N LYS A 426 18.55 42.79 -17.43
CA LYS A 426 19.08 43.21 -18.72
C LYS A 426 19.71 42.01 -19.42
N GLY A 427 19.16 41.61 -20.57
CA GLY A 427 19.61 40.45 -21.32
C GLY A 427 20.38 40.84 -22.58
N ILE A 428 21.46 40.12 -22.90
CA ILE A 428 22.12 40.20 -24.21
C ILE A 428 21.34 39.28 -25.15
N MET A 429 20.63 39.85 -26.13
CA MET A 429 20.11 39.06 -27.25
C MET A 429 21.30 38.57 -28.08
N ASN A 430 21.58 37.27 -28.07
CA ASN A 430 22.39 36.66 -29.12
C ASN A 430 21.43 36.26 -30.25
N PRO A 431 21.50 36.87 -31.44
CA PRO A 431 20.65 36.50 -32.55
C PRO A 431 21.18 35.19 -33.15
N SER A 432 20.67 34.06 -32.69
CA SER A 432 20.89 32.73 -33.27
C SER A 432 19.60 31.95 -33.27
#